data_AF-A0A853GF04-F1
#
_entry.id   AF-A0A853GF04-F1
#
_cell.length_a   1.000
_cell.length_b   1.000
_cell.length_c   1.000
_cell.angle_alpha   90.00
_cell.angle_beta   90.00
_cell.angle_gamma   90.00
#
_symmetry.space_group_name_H-M   'P 1'
#
loop_
_entity.id
_entity.type
_entity.pdbx_description
1 polymer ?
#
loop_
_entity_poly.entity_id
_entity_poly.type
_entity_poly.pdbx_seq_one_letter_code
_entity_poly.pdbx_strand_id
1 'polypeptide(L)'
;MNAPRLDALQLAWLQELGIDRQMLAHYVADAEPFGQAAAGPQAPQRAEADVSSVSARVAGHEAGLARDMHDVSSDDSGLAQSRAPSNTAGATDSIAGRHAADAMAARDEAFAVMKSGAGLAKAPAVVTQASPHTPPRTPQEIPDTWDALQASIAVCKACDLHHGRSQAVFGAGMAQSPDWLVVGEAPGDYDDREGVPFQGKAGVLLQAMLASIGIPPDSPIFFTNLVKCRPLSNRPPAPEEIEACMPYLQRQITLLKPGRILVLGRVAAQSVLGSEAELDALRGQVHRFVSETGQEIPVVVTHHPASLLMRPQHKADVWQDLNLAKALA
;
A
#
# COMPACT_ATOMS: atom_id res chain seq x y z
N MET A 1 16.60 -14.56 -13.69
CA MET A 1 16.38 -14.07 -15.09
C MET A 1 17.34 -12.92 -15.36
N ASN A 2 18.03 -12.88 -16.51
CA ASN A 2 19.05 -11.87 -16.78
C ASN A 2 18.43 -10.48 -16.99
N ALA A 3 18.88 -9.50 -16.23
CA ALA A 3 18.48 -8.10 -16.37
C ALA A 3 18.75 -7.57 -17.79
N PRO A 4 17.91 -6.65 -18.32
CA PRO A 4 18.14 -6.04 -19.61
C PRO A 4 19.49 -5.30 -19.64
N ARG A 5 20.22 -5.43 -20.75
CA ARG A 5 21.48 -4.69 -20.95
C ARG A 5 21.16 -3.21 -21.18
N LEU A 6 21.58 -2.37 -20.24
CA LEU A 6 21.49 -0.91 -20.35
C LEU A 6 22.68 -0.36 -21.15
N ASP A 7 22.43 0.65 -21.98
CA ASP A 7 23.47 1.37 -22.72
C ASP A 7 24.16 2.47 -21.86
N ALA A 8 25.22 3.08 -22.42
CA ALA A 8 26.04 4.06 -21.70
C ALA A 8 25.28 5.36 -21.34
N LEU A 9 24.28 5.74 -22.14
CA LEU A 9 23.48 6.94 -21.90
C LEU A 9 22.48 6.69 -20.76
N GLN A 10 21.89 5.50 -20.72
CA GLN A 10 21.01 5.06 -19.64
C GLN A 10 21.76 4.93 -18.31
N LEU A 11 23.01 4.46 -18.33
CA LEU A 11 23.85 4.38 -17.13
C LEU A 11 24.23 5.76 -16.59
N ALA A 12 24.58 6.70 -17.44
CA ALA A 12 24.90 8.07 -17.03
C ALA A 12 23.68 8.79 -16.43
N TRP A 13 22.51 8.60 -17.03
CA TRP A 13 21.25 9.16 -16.53
C TRP A 13 20.85 8.56 -15.17
N LEU A 14 21.06 7.26 -14.95
CA LEU A 14 20.80 6.62 -13.65
C LEU A 14 21.79 7.08 -12.56
N GLN A 15 23.04 7.34 -12.94
CA GLN A 15 24.05 7.94 -12.06
C GLN A 15 23.71 9.39 -11.68
N GLU A 16 23.21 10.20 -12.61
CA GLU A 16 22.73 11.56 -12.31
C GLU A 16 21.52 11.58 -11.37
N LEU A 17 20.72 10.51 -11.38
CA LEU A 17 19.59 10.31 -10.46
C LEU A 17 19.98 9.62 -9.13
N GLY A 18 21.28 9.42 -8.89
CA GLY A 18 21.82 8.85 -7.64
C GLY A 18 21.53 7.36 -7.45
N ILE A 19 21.21 6.62 -8.52
CA ILE A 19 20.96 5.17 -8.45
C ILE A 19 22.17 4.43 -9.02
N ASP A 20 22.90 3.74 -8.15
CA ASP A 20 23.97 2.82 -8.54
C ASP A 20 23.39 1.59 -9.29
N ARG A 21 24.12 1.15 -10.32
CA ARG A 21 23.95 -0.08 -11.09
C ARG A 21 23.83 -1.34 -10.20
N GLN A 22 24.46 -1.38 -9.03
CA GLN A 22 24.28 -2.48 -8.06
C GLN A 22 22.88 -2.50 -7.43
N MET A 23 22.26 -1.34 -7.23
CA MET A 23 20.94 -1.18 -6.61
C MET A 23 19.81 -1.78 -7.45
N LEU A 24 19.99 -1.85 -8.78
CA LEU A 24 18.98 -2.35 -9.72
C LEU A 24 19.20 -3.82 -10.13
N ALA A 25 20.42 -4.33 -10.02
CA ALA A 25 20.80 -5.62 -10.59
C ALA A 25 20.35 -6.85 -9.77
N HIS A 26 19.97 -6.68 -8.51
CA HIS A 26 19.58 -7.79 -7.61
C HIS A 26 18.07 -8.00 -7.48
N TYR A 27 17.23 -7.07 -7.96
CA TYR A 27 15.88 -6.93 -7.40
C TYR A 27 14.72 -7.03 -8.40
N VAL A 28 14.99 -7.07 -9.70
CA VAL A 28 13.91 -7.16 -10.72
C VAL A 28 13.51 -8.61 -11.03
N ALA A 29 14.26 -9.61 -10.53
CA ALA A 29 13.97 -11.01 -10.83
C ALA A 29 13.09 -11.71 -9.79
N ASP A 30 13.21 -11.40 -8.49
CA ASP A 30 12.64 -12.23 -7.40
C ASP A 30 12.16 -11.40 -6.19
N ALA A 31 11.69 -10.16 -6.37
CA ALA A 31 11.13 -9.37 -5.28
C ALA A 31 9.78 -9.95 -4.83
N GLU A 32 9.82 -10.87 -3.86
CA GLU A 32 8.65 -11.29 -3.12
C GLU A 32 8.03 -10.08 -2.40
N PRO A 33 6.69 -9.97 -2.32
CA PRO A 33 6.02 -8.93 -1.54
C PRO A 33 6.50 -8.93 -0.08
N PHE A 34 6.35 -7.79 0.64
CA PHE A 34 6.68 -7.75 2.07
C PHE A 34 5.97 -8.88 2.80
N GLY A 35 6.68 -9.46 3.77
CA GLY A 35 6.36 -10.72 4.43
C GLY A 35 4.88 -10.99 4.71
N GLN A 36 4.56 -12.27 4.84
CA GLN A 36 3.22 -12.74 5.17
C GLN A 36 2.67 -12.00 6.40
N ALA A 37 1.35 -11.72 6.41
CA ALA A 37 0.67 -11.13 7.56
C ALA A 37 1.14 -11.84 8.84
N ALA A 38 1.54 -11.06 9.85
CA ALA A 38 2.16 -11.60 11.05
C ALA A 38 1.28 -12.72 11.65
N ALA A 39 1.78 -13.96 11.63
CA ALA A 39 1.20 -15.05 12.39
C ALA A 39 1.52 -14.80 13.87
N GLY A 40 0.49 -14.81 14.72
CA GLY A 40 0.64 -14.69 16.17
C GLY A 40 1.58 -15.78 16.73
N PRO A 41 2.15 -15.58 17.93
CA PRO A 41 3.03 -16.57 18.55
C PRO A 41 2.30 -17.91 18.70
N GLN A 42 2.88 -18.96 18.12
CA GLN A 42 2.37 -20.32 18.29
C GLN A 42 2.33 -20.67 19.78
N ALA A 43 1.15 -21.06 20.27
CA ALA A 43 0.96 -21.52 21.63
C ALA A 43 1.93 -22.67 21.95
N PRO A 44 2.48 -22.75 23.19
CA PRO A 44 3.37 -23.83 23.55
C PRO A 44 2.65 -25.17 23.38
N GLN A 45 3.29 -26.10 22.66
CA GLN A 45 2.83 -27.47 22.51
C GLN A 45 2.53 -28.05 23.90
N ARG A 46 1.26 -28.34 24.15
CA ARG A 46 0.85 -29.06 25.36
C ARG A 46 1.50 -30.43 25.32
N ALA A 47 2.26 -30.75 26.36
CA ALA A 47 2.75 -32.08 26.63
C ALA A 47 1.59 -33.09 26.55
N GLU A 48 1.79 -34.13 25.76
CA GLU A 48 0.90 -35.29 25.68
C GLU A 48 0.79 -35.92 27.08
N ALA A 49 -0.38 -35.77 27.70
CA ALA A 49 -0.77 -36.57 28.83
C ALA A 49 -1.43 -37.85 28.30
N ASP A 50 -0.68 -38.94 28.44
CA ASP A 50 -1.10 -40.33 28.32
C ASP A 50 -2.39 -40.59 29.11
N VAL A 51 -3.46 -41.00 28.41
CA VAL A 51 -4.60 -41.68 29.01
C VAL A 51 -5.02 -42.83 28.09
N SER A 52 -4.26 -43.91 28.18
CA SER A 52 -4.78 -45.25 27.93
C SER A 52 -5.96 -45.57 28.88
N SER A 53 -6.97 -46.23 28.32
CA SER A 53 -8.07 -46.98 28.96
C SER A 53 -9.32 -46.20 29.36
N VAL A 54 -10.37 -46.30 28.53
CA VAL A 54 -11.62 -47.04 28.85
C VAL A 54 -12.24 -47.51 27.52
N SER A 55 -12.41 -48.83 27.38
CA SER A 55 -13.17 -49.47 26.31
C SER A 55 -14.66 -49.55 26.69
N ALA A 56 -15.59 -49.29 25.76
CA ALA A 56 -16.70 -50.19 25.41
C ALA A 56 -17.73 -49.56 24.44
N ARG A 57 -17.76 -50.11 23.22
CA ARG A 57 -18.91 -50.60 22.43
C ARG A 57 -20.27 -49.87 22.53
N VAL A 58 -20.75 -49.34 21.38
CA VAL A 58 -22.06 -49.69 20.77
C VAL A 58 -21.94 -49.60 19.25
N ALA A 59 -22.54 -50.56 18.55
CA ALA A 59 -22.54 -50.75 17.10
C ALA A 59 -23.80 -50.18 16.43
N GLY A 60 -23.63 -49.73 15.17
CA GLY A 60 -24.57 -49.92 14.05
C GLY A 60 -25.80 -49.02 13.91
N HIS A 61 -25.89 -48.28 12.80
CA HIS A 61 -27.01 -48.32 11.82
C HIS A 61 -26.74 -47.41 10.60
N GLU A 62 -26.74 -48.04 9.41
CA GLU A 62 -27.42 -47.65 8.14
C GLU A 62 -27.25 -46.21 7.57
N ALA A 63 -26.65 -46.00 6.39
CA ALA A 63 -27.08 -46.32 5.01
C ALA A 63 -28.11 -45.33 4.41
N GLY A 64 -27.72 -44.71 3.28
CA GLY A 64 -28.63 -44.27 2.21
C GLY A 64 -28.86 -42.77 2.05
N LEU A 65 -28.33 -42.17 0.97
CA LEU A 65 -29.08 -41.87 -0.27
C LEU A 65 -28.34 -40.85 -1.14
N ALA A 66 -27.91 -41.31 -2.32
CA ALA A 66 -27.56 -40.52 -3.48
C ALA A 66 -28.71 -40.59 -4.50
N ARG A 67 -29.03 -39.44 -5.14
CA ARG A 67 -29.71 -39.27 -6.45
C ARG A 67 -29.35 -37.85 -6.95
N ASP A 68 -28.67 -37.63 -8.07
CA ASP A 68 -28.98 -37.80 -9.50
C ASP A 68 -30.09 -36.90 -10.07
N MET A 69 -29.70 -36.03 -11.02
CA MET A 69 -30.46 -35.46 -12.17
C MET A 69 -29.47 -34.65 -13.04
N HIS A 70 -28.94 -35.20 -14.15
CA HIS A 70 -29.36 -35.03 -15.57
C HIS A 70 -29.36 -33.56 -16.05
N ASP A 71 -28.38 -33.13 -16.85
CA ASP A 71 -28.16 -33.36 -18.30
C ASP A 71 -29.14 -32.57 -19.21
N VAL A 72 -28.63 -31.51 -19.87
CA VAL A 72 -29.13 -31.00 -21.15
C VAL A 72 -27.95 -30.36 -21.90
N SER A 73 -27.46 -31.09 -22.91
CA SER A 73 -26.72 -30.57 -24.06
C SER A 73 -27.69 -30.22 -25.19
N SER A 74 -27.40 -29.15 -25.94
CA SER A 74 -27.70 -29.09 -27.38
C SER A 74 -26.94 -27.95 -28.05
N ASP A 75 -26.12 -28.34 -29.02
CA ASP A 75 -25.43 -27.53 -30.01
C ASP A 75 -26.37 -26.64 -30.84
N ASP A 76 -25.87 -25.51 -31.37
CA ASP A 76 -26.06 -25.23 -32.79
C ASP A 76 -24.92 -24.37 -33.36
N SER A 77 -24.43 -24.83 -34.49
CA SER A 77 -23.31 -24.33 -35.27
C SER A 77 -23.86 -23.79 -36.60
N GLY A 78 -23.61 -22.52 -36.90
CA GLY A 78 -24.17 -21.86 -38.08
C GLY A 78 -23.21 -20.90 -38.79
N LEU A 79 -22.40 -21.47 -39.68
CA LEU A 79 -22.07 -20.95 -41.03
C LEU A 79 -21.21 -19.68 -41.18
N ALA A 80 -19.95 -19.96 -41.53
CA ALA A 80 -19.08 -19.10 -42.33
C ALA A 80 -19.48 -19.09 -43.82
N GLN A 81 -19.25 -17.94 -44.48
CA GLN A 81 -18.90 -17.70 -45.89
C GLN A 81 -18.90 -16.17 -46.08
N SER A 82 -17.97 -15.47 -46.76
CA SER A 82 -17.16 -15.83 -47.92
C SER A 82 -16.03 -14.81 -48.16
N ARG A 83 -14.84 -15.34 -48.47
CA ARG A 83 -13.83 -14.94 -49.49
C ARG A 83 -13.58 -13.45 -49.83
N ALA A 84 -12.31 -13.07 -49.68
CA ALA A 84 -11.64 -11.97 -50.37
C ALA A 84 -11.47 -12.21 -51.89
N PRO A 85 -11.16 -11.16 -52.64
CA PRO A 85 -10.08 -11.28 -53.63
C PRO A 85 -9.03 -10.15 -53.56
N SER A 86 -7.92 -10.47 -54.18
CA SER A 86 -6.60 -9.84 -54.26
C SER A 86 -6.50 -8.57 -55.12
N ASN A 87 -5.50 -7.76 -54.76
CA ASN A 87 -4.91 -6.58 -55.40
C ASN A 87 -4.85 -6.52 -56.93
N THR A 88 -5.06 -5.31 -57.46
CA THR A 88 -4.35 -4.74 -58.63
C THR A 88 -4.06 -3.26 -58.42
N ALA A 89 -2.92 -2.81 -58.91
CA ALA A 89 -2.26 -1.53 -58.66
C ALA A 89 -2.82 -0.32 -59.44
N GLY A 90 -2.59 0.88 -58.89
CA GLY A 90 -2.34 2.10 -59.66
C GLY A 90 -3.39 3.21 -59.55
N ALA A 91 -3.13 4.23 -58.72
CA ALA A 91 -3.24 5.66 -59.04
C ALA A 91 -3.06 6.50 -57.77
N THR A 92 -2.15 7.47 -57.86
CA THR A 92 -1.85 8.52 -56.89
C THR A 92 -3.01 9.52 -56.82
N ASP A 93 -3.55 9.79 -55.62
CA ASP A 93 -4.10 11.11 -55.30
C ASP A 93 -4.22 11.35 -53.79
N SER A 94 -3.95 12.59 -53.41
CA SER A 94 -3.65 13.09 -52.07
C SER A 94 -4.82 12.99 -51.06
N ILE A 95 -4.66 12.15 -50.03
CA ILE A 95 -5.60 12.03 -48.89
C ILE A 95 -5.33 13.10 -47.79
N ALA A 96 -4.26 13.91 -47.92
CA ALA A 96 -3.90 14.92 -46.91
C ALA A 96 -4.70 16.24 -46.99
N GLY A 97 -5.45 16.49 -48.08
CA GLY A 97 -6.13 17.78 -48.31
C GLY A 97 -7.56 17.88 -47.80
N ARG A 98 -8.22 16.76 -47.49
CA ARG A 98 -9.66 16.75 -47.14
C ARG A 98 -9.92 16.77 -45.63
N HIS A 99 -9.01 16.25 -44.81
CA HIS A 99 -9.17 16.25 -43.35
C HIS A 99 -8.82 17.58 -42.67
N ALA A 100 -8.08 18.48 -43.34
CA ALA A 100 -7.72 19.77 -42.77
C ALA A 100 -8.88 20.80 -42.84
N ALA A 101 -9.73 20.71 -43.87
CA ALA A 101 -10.89 21.60 -44.03
C ALA A 101 -12.01 21.27 -43.02
N ASP A 102 -12.24 19.98 -42.76
CA ASP A 102 -13.25 19.51 -41.78
C ASP A 102 -12.86 19.87 -40.34
N ALA A 103 -11.55 19.87 -40.03
CA ALA A 103 -11.04 20.22 -38.70
C ALA A 103 -11.11 21.73 -38.40
N MET A 104 -11.07 22.59 -39.42
CA MET A 104 -11.25 24.04 -39.26
C MET A 104 -12.73 24.43 -39.12
N ALA A 105 -13.64 23.80 -39.86
CA ALA A 105 -15.08 24.04 -39.73
C ALA A 105 -15.62 23.65 -38.34
N ALA A 106 -15.17 22.52 -37.78
CA ALA A 106 -15.54 22.08 -36.44
C ALA A 106 -15.02 23.01 -35.32
N ARG A 107 -13.94 23.76 -35.58
CA ARG A 107 -13.39 24.74 -34.62
C ARG A 107 -14.18 26.05 -34.61
N ASP A 108 -14.66 26.50 -35.77
CA ASP A 108 -15.46 27.72 -35.89
C ASP A 108 -16.88 27.54 -35.33
N GLU A 109 -17.47 26.35 -35.47
CA GLU A 109 -18.75 26.00 -34.83
C GLU A 109 -18.63 25.95 -33.30
N ALA A 110 -17.55 25.39 -32.76
CA ALA A 110 -17.29 25.35 -31.32
C ALA A 110 -17.09 26.76 -30.73
N PHE A 111 -16.48 27.68 -31.48
CA PHE A 111 -16.26 29.06 -31.03
C PHE A 111 -17.54 29.93 -31.09
N ALA A 112 -18.46 29.63 -32.03
CA ALA A 112 -19.75 30.31 -32.13
C ALA A 112 -20.69 29.98 -30.96
N VAL A 113 -20.74 28.70 -30.53
CA VAL A 113 -21.54 28.26 -29.39
C VAL A 113 -21.09 28.90 -28.07
N MET A 114 -19.79 29.20 -27.94
CA MET A 114 -19.23 29.86 -26.75
C MET A 114 -19.58 31.36 -26.63
N LYS A 115 -19.97 32.00 -27.74
CA LYS A 115 -20.28 33.45 -27.79
C LYS A 115 -21.78 33.76 -27.65
N SER A 116 -22.65 32.77 -27.86
CA SER A 116 -24.10 32.90 -27.70
C SER A 116 -24.50 32.44 -26.31
N GLY A 117 -24.41 33.34 -25.32
CA GLY A 117 -24.80 33.09 -23.93
C GLY A 117 -26.28 32.71 -23.76
N ALA A 118 -26.63 31.47 -24.10
CA ALA A 118 -27.90 30.84 -23.80
C ALA A 118 -27.76 30.07 -22.49
N GLY A 119 -28.32 30.64 -21.42
CA GLY A 119 -28.26 30.07 -20.08
C GLY A 119 -28.83 28.66 -20.03
N LEU A 120 -28.00 27.71 -19.62
CA LEU A 120 -28.45 26.39 -19.19
C LEU A 120 -29.20 26.56 -17.86
N ALA A 121 -30.50 26.29 -17.89
CA ALA A 121 -31.33 26.23 -16.69
C ALA A 121 -30.71 25.25 -15.68
N LYS A 122 -30.56 25.70 -14.43
CA LYS A 122 -30.08 24.87 -13.31
C LYS A 122 -30.94 23.60 -13.21
N ALA A 123 -30.36 22.46 -13.53
CA ALA A 123 -30.88 21.17 -13.07
C ALA A 123 -30.94 21.21 -11.52
N PRO A 124 -31.99 20.68 -10.89
CA PRO A 124 -32.06 20.65 -9.43
C PRO A 124 -30.88 19.83 -8.92
N ALA A 125 -30.13 20.42 -7.98
CA ALA A 125 -29.07 19.72 -7.27
C ALA A 125 -29.69 18.50 -6.59
N VAL A 126 -29.38 17.30 -7.09
CA VAL A 126 -29.53 16.09 -6.31
C VAL A 126 -28.56 16.26 -5.14
N VAL A 127 -29.12 16.61 -3.99
CA VAL A 127 -28.40 16.60 -2.73
C VAL A 127 -28.09 15.13 -2.46
N THR A 128 -26.91 14.68 -2.85
CA THR A 128 -26.35 13.42 -2.35
C THR A 128 -26.32 13.58 -0.83
N GLN A 129 -27.18 12.85 -0.14
CA GLN A 129 -27.18 12.84 1.32
C GLN A 129 -25.76 12.51 1.78
N ALA A 130 -25.13 13.44 2.49
CA ALA A 130 -23.85 13.20 3.12
C ALA A 130 -24.02 11.95 3.99
N SER A 131 -23.16 10.94 3.78
CA SER A 131 -23.05 9.81 4.70
C SER A 131 -22.98 10.34 6.13
N PRO A 132 -23.64 9.70 7.11
CA PRO A 132 -23.63 10.17 8.49
C PRO A 132 -22.19 10.24 8.99
N HIS A 133 -21.64 11.45 9.04
CA HIS A 133 -20.33 11.73 9.61
C HIS A 133 -20.40 11.35 11.09
N THR A 134 -19.76 10.23 11.44
CA THR A 134 -19.60 9.87 12.85
C THR A 134 -18.35 10.59 13.31
N PRO A 135 -18.44 11.51 14.28
CA PRO A 135 -17.26 12.20 14.76
C PRO A 135 -16.23 11.16 15.21
N PRO A 136 -14.97 11.28 14.78
CA PRO A 136 -13.94 10.35 15.16
C PRO A 136 -13.84 10.29 16.68
N ARG A 137 -13.70 9.06 17.18
CA ARG A 137 -13.61 8.78 18.62
C ARG A 137 -12.37 7.97 18.85
N THR A 138 -11.51 8.45 19.75
CA THR A 138 -10.41 7.66 20.29
C THR A 138 -10.99 6.35 20.86
N PRO A 139 -10.46 5.18 20.48
CA PRO A 139 -10.94 3.92 21.05
C PRO A 139 -10.79 3.95 22.58
N GLN A 140 -11.85 3.58 23.30
CA GLN A 140 -11.92 3.73 24.76
C GLN A 140 -10.97 2.77 25.51
N GLU A 141 -10.71 1.60 24.95
CA GLU A 141 -9.77 0.62 25.48
C GLU A 141 -8.89 0.07 24.35
N ILE A 142 -7.58 0.36 24.42
CA ILE A 142 -6.59 -0.19 23.50
C ILE A 142 -6.04 -1.49 24.10
N PRO A 143 -6.18 -2.64 23.42
CA PRO A 143 -5.72 -3.92 23.94
C PRO A 143 -4.21 -3.94 24.23
N ASP A 144 -3.81 -4.70 25.24
CA ASP A 144 -2.43 -4.81 25.73
C ASP A 144 -1.68 -6.06 25.22
N THR A 145 -2.36 -6.94 24.50
CA THR A 145 -1.74 -8.09 23.83
C THR A 145 -1.74 -7.89 22.32
N TRP A 146 -0.72 -8.45 21.65
CA TRP A 146 -0.52 -8.30 20.22
C TRP A 146 -1.73 -8.81 19.41
N ASP A 147 -2.20 -10.01 19.72
CA ASP A 147 -3.32 -10.65 19.00
C ASP A 147 -4.63 -9.90 19.22
N ALA A 148 -4.89 -9.42 20.44
CA ALA A 148 -6.08 -8.61 20.72
C ALA A 148 -6.02 -7.23 20.04
N LEU A 149 -4.83 -6.63 19.95
CA LEU A 149 -4.62 -5.38 19.24
C LEU A 149 -4.90 -5.54 17.74
N GLN A 150 -4.41 -6.63 17.14
CA GLN A 150 -4.66 -6.96 15.74
C GLN A 150 -6.15 -7.20 15.48
N ALA A 151 -6.82 -7.96 16.35
CA ALA A 151 -8.27 -8.20 16.26
C ALA A 151 -9.07 -6.89 16.38
N SER A 152 -8.68 -5.99 17.29
CA SER A 152 -9.32 -4.68 17.48
C SER A 152 -9.18 -3.79 16.25
N ILE A 153 -7.96 -3.70 15.66
CA ILE A 153 -7.74 -2.91 14.44
C ILE A 153 -8.57 -3.44 13.26
N ALA A 154 -8.68 -4.76 13.09
CA ALA A 154 -9.40 -5.37 11.97
C ALA A 154 -10.87 -4.91 11.89
N VAL A 155 -11.53 -4.74 13.04
CA VAL A 155 -12.95 -4.37 13.15
C VAL A 155 -13.18 -2.91 13.52
N CYS A 156 -12.12 -2.11 13.68
CA CYS A 156 -12.18 -0.74 14.17
C CYS A 156 -13.10 0.15 13.30
N LYS A 157 -13.93 0.99 13.95
CA LYS A 157 -14.81 1.99 13.33
C LYS A 157 -14.68 3.37 13.96
N ALA A 158 -13.50 3.66 14.51
CA ALA A 158 -13.20 4.87 15.27
C ALA A 158 -13.18 6.16 14.45
N CYS A 159 -13.02 6.08 13.12
CA CYS A 159 -13.03 7.22 12.20
C CYS A 159 -13.64 6.82 10.84
N ASP A 160 -13.96 7.81 10.00
CA ASP A 160 -14.68 7.61 8.74
C ASP A 160 -13.91 6.76 7.70
N LEU A 161 -12.59 6.58 7.85
CA LEU A 161 -11.79 5.73 6.97
C LEU A 161 -12.28 4.27 6.93
N HIS A 162 -12.99 3.80 7.96
CA HIS A 162 -13.53 2.44 7.97
C HIS A 162 -14.59 2.18 6.89
N HIS A 163 -15.24 3.22 6.36
CA HIS A 163 -16.26 3.08 5.32
C HIS A 163 -15.66 2.74 3.95
N GLY A 164 -14.43 3.18 3.67
CA GLY A 164 -13.81 3.09 2.35
C GLY A 164 -12.76 1.99 2.20
N ARG A 165 -12.33 1.35 3.29
CA ARG A 165 -11.31 0.30 3.26
C ARG A 165 -11.89 -1.02 2.73
N SER A 166 -11.08 -1.81 2.04
CA SER A 166 -11.36 -3.23 1.82
C SER A 166 -11.07 -4.01 3.11
N GLN A 167 -9.93 -3.71 3.73
CA GLN A 167 -9.53 -4.25 5.03
C GLN A 167 -8.55 -3.32 5.74
N ALA A 168 -8.45 -3.46 7.07
CA ALA A 168 -7.47 -2.70 7.82
C ALA A 168 -6.07 -3.31 7.62
N VAL A 169 -5.05 -2.45 7.54
CA VAL A 169 -3.64 -2.82 7.40
C VAL A 169 -2.96 -2.66 8.74
N PHE A 170 -2.78 -3.77 9.45
CA PHE A 170 -2.20 -3.78 10.79
C PHE A 170 -0.70 -3.47 10.78
N GLY A 171 0.04 -4.18 9.94
CA GLY A 171 1.50 -4.17 9.87
C GLY A 171 2.02 -5.55 9.49
N ALA A 172 3.29 -5.63 9.09
CA ALA A 172 3.92 -6.89 8.67
C ALA A 172 5.41 -6.91 9.01
N GLY A 173 5.99 -8.11 9.11
CA GLY A 173 7.39 -8.32 9.48
C GLY A 173 7.56 -8.92 10.87
N MET A 174 8.73 -8.74 11.47
CA MET A 174 9.08 -9.36 12.75
C MET A 174 8.43 -8.63 13.92
N ALA A 175 7.44 -9.27 14.55
CA ALA A 175 6.72 -8.70 15.70
C ALA A 175 7.46 -8.86 17.05
N GLN A 176 8.45 -9.76 17.12
CA GLN A 176 9.19 -10.04 18.35
C GLN A 176 10.45 -9.18 18.41
N SER A 177 10.36 -8.00 19.04
CA SER A 177 11.50 -7.09 19.24
C SER A 177 12.32 -6.81 17.97
N PRO A 178 11.69 -6.27 16.91
CA PRO A 178 12.40 -5.91 15.70
C PRO A 178 13.49 -4.87 15.98
N ASP A 179 14.61 -4.94 15.28
CA ASP A 179 15.62 -3.89 15.35
C ASP A 179 15.10 -2.59 14.71
N TRP A 180 14.27 -2.72 13.66
CA TRP A 180 13.70 -1.59 12.93
C TRP A 180 12.17 -1.59 12.97
N LEU A 181 11.59 -0.44 13.32
CA LEU A 181 10.20 -0.14 13.01
C LEU A 181 10.14 0.93 11.91
N VAL A 182 9.51 0.62 10.79
CA VAL A 182 9.29 1.56 9.69
C VAL A 182 7.83 2.01 9.71
N VAL A 183 7.61 3.32 9.80
CA VAL A 183 6.29 3.94 9.92
C VAL A 183 6.01 4.85 8.72
N GLY A 184 5.03 4.47 7.90
CA GLY A 184 4.49 5.32 6.83
C GLY A 184 3.28 6.14 7.25
N GLU A 185 2.68 6.82 6.28
CA GLU A 185 1.52 7.70 6.51
C GLU A 185 0.20 6.92 6.53
N ALA A 186 -0.13 6.25 5.43
CA ALA A 186 -1.40 5.53 5.28
C ALA A 186 -1.26 4.39 4.26
N PRO A 187 -2.11 3.36 4.31
CA PRO A 187 -2.16 2.31 3.31
C PRO A 187 -2.54 2.85 1.93
N GLY A 188 -1.87 2.35 0.88
CA GLY A 188 -2.27 2.58 -0.51
C GLY A 188 -3.27 1.54 -1.03
N ASP A 189 -3.62 1.61 -2.32
CA ASP A 189 -4.58 0.70 -2.98
C ASP A 189 -4.22 -0.78 -2.85
N TYR A 190 -2.96 -1.12 -3.09
CA TYR A 190 -2.48 -2.49 -2.99
C TYR A 190 -2.45 -2.95 -1.54
N ASP A 191 -1.99 -2.08 -0.64
CA ASP A 191 -1.93 -2.36 0.80
C ASP A 191 -3.32 -2.67 1.35
N ASP A 192 -4.33 -1.87 0.97
CA ASP A 192 -5.73 -2.05 1.37
C ASP A 192 -6.32 -3.37 0.87
N ARG A 193 -5.96 -3.79 -0.34
CA ARG A 193 -6.44 -5.07 -0.91
C ARG A 193 -5.78 -6.28 -0.28
N GLU A 194 -4.47 -6.20 -0.02
CA GLU A 194 -3.66 -7.31 0.50
C GLU A 194 -3.64 -7.37 2.03
N GLY A 195 -3.92 -6.25 2.72
CA GLY A 195 -3.91 -6.18 4.19
C GLY A 195 -2.51 -6.04 4.77
N VAL A 196 -1.52 -5.84 3.90
CA VAL A 196 -0.09 -5.76 4.20
C VAL A 196 0.39 -4.37 3.80
N PRO A 197 1.19 -3.66 4.61
CA PRO A 197 1.67 -2.32 4.25
C PRO A 197 2.74 -2.38 3.15
N PHE A 198 2.83 -1.31 2.36
CA PHE A 198 3.88 -1.11 1.35
C PHE A 198 3.90 -2.15 0.22
N GLN A 199 2.74 -2.59 -0.28
CA GLN A 199 2.66 -3.55 -1.39
C GLN A 199 2.73 -2.88 -2.77
N GLY A 200 2.59 -1.55 -2.83
CA GLY A 200 2.68 -0.79 -4.08
C GLY A 200 4.11 -0.43 -4.52
N LYS A 201 4.22 0.36 -5.60
CA LYS A 201 5.50 0.87 -6.14
C LYS A 201 6.37 1.57 -5.10
N ALA A 202 5.75 2.30 -4.17
CA ALA A 202 6.46 2.99 -3.08
C ALA A 202 7.16 1.98 -2.15
N GLY A 203 6.53 0.83 -1.90
CA GLY A 203 7.12 -0.22 -1.09
C GLY A 203 8.25 -0.97 -1.76
N VAL A 204 8.13 -1.26 -3.06
CA VAL A 204 9.26 -1.81 -3.84
C VAL A 204 10.48 -0.88 -3.75
N LEU A 205 10.26 0.44 -3.85
CA LEU A 205 11.34 1.41 -3.67
C LEU A 205 11.88 1.42 -2.23
N LEU A 206 11.02 1.30 -1.22
CA LEU A 206 11.44 1.19 0.19
C LEU A 206 12.36 -0.01 0.42
N GLN A 207 12.07 -1.16 -0.19
CA GLN A 207 12.95 -2.34 -0.13
C GLN A 207 14.31 -2.04 -0.75
N ALA A 208 14.33 -1.45 -1.95
CA ALA A 208 15.57 -1.09 -2.63
C ALA A 208 16.40 -0.06 -1.81
N MET A 209 15.71 0.88 -1.16
CA MET A 209 16.32 1.87 -0.25
C MET A 209 17.01 1.19 0.93
N LEU A 210 16.33 0.30 1.65
CA LEU A 210 16.90 -0.44 2.78
C LEU A 210 18.05 -1.36 2.33
N ALA A 211 17.87 -2.08 1.22
CA ALA A 211 18.90 -2.93 0.65
C ALA A 211 20.17 -2.14 0.26
N SER A 212 20.03 -0.89 -0.21
CA SER A 212 21.16 -0.04 -0.60
C SER A 212 22.10 0.31 0.56
N ILE A 213 21.61 0.25 1.80
CA ILE A 213 22.42 0.42 3.01
C ILE A 213 22.77 -0.92 3.67
N GLY A 214 22.57 -2.03 2.98
CA GLY A 214 22.91 -3.37 3.46
C GLY A 214 21.93 -3.95 4.47
N ILE A 215 20.65 -3.53 4.43
CA ILE A 215 19.57 -4.12 5.22
C ILE A 215 18.74 -5.03 4.30
N PRO A 216 18.96 -6.36 4.33
CA PRO A 216 18.22 -7.29 3.49
C PRO A 216 16.77 -7.50 3.98
N PRO A 217 15.87 -8.06 3.14
CA PRO A 217 14.44 -8.22 3.46
C PRO A 217 14.11 -9.10 4.67
N ASP A 218 14.99 -10.04 5.00
CA ASP A 218 14.90 -10.95 6.13
C ASP A 218 15.42 -10.34 7.44
N SER A 219 15.89 -9.09 7.39
CA SER A 219 16.27 -8.33 8.59
C SER A 219 15.10 -8.23 9.57
N PRO A 220 15.37 -8.09 10.88
CA PRO A 220 14.35 -7.94 11.92
C PRO A 220 13.68 -6.56 11.83
N ILE A 221 12.77 -6.40 10.87
CA ILE A 221 12.03 -5.16 10.58
C ILE A 221 10.54 -5.43 10.75
N PHE A 222 9.83 -4.45 11.31
CA PHE A 222 8.38 -4.37 11.27
C PHE A 222 7.94 -3.11 10.51
N PHE A 223 6.98 -3.27 9.62
CA PHE A 223 6.42 -2.20 8.80
C PHE A 223 4.99 -1.90 9.25
N THR A 224 4.65 -0.62 9.37
CA THR A 224 3.28 -0.19 9.61
C THR A 224 3.06 1.25 9.13
N ASN A 225 1.85 1.76 9.29
CA ASN A 225 1.46 3.13 8.95
C ASN A 225 0.85 3.86 10.16
N LEU A 226 0.82 5.19 10.12
CA LEU A 226 0.17 6.03 11.13
C LEU A 226 -1.32 5.69 11.24
N VAL A 227 -2.05 5.70 10.13
CA VAL A 227 -3.44 5.20 10.07
C VAL A 227 -3.50 3.78 9.51
N LYS A 228 -4.47 2.98 9.94
CA LYS A 228 -4.62 1.56 9.53
C LYS A 228 -5.59 1.33 8.39
N CYS A 229 -6.18 2.39 7.84
CA CYS A 229 -7.20 2.32 6.80
C CYS A 229 -6.82 3.28 5.67
N ARG A 230 -7.06 2.87 4.42
CA ARG A 230 -6.76 3.69 3.25
C ARG A 230 -7.72 4.89 3.14
N PRO A 231 -7.21 6.13 3.05
CA PRO A 231 -8.01 7.28 2.63
C PRO A 231 -8.39 7.21 1.15
N LEU A 232 -9.61 7.65 0.82
CA LEU A 232 -10.09 7.70 -0.56
C LEU A 232 -9.14 8.52 -1.44
N SER A 233 -8.86 8.01 -2.64
CA SER A 233 -7.93 8.61 -3.60
C SER A 233 -6.51 8.84 -3.06
N ASN A 234 -6.11 8.13 -2.01
CA ASN A 234 -4.80 8.26 -1.35
C ASN A 234 -4.47 9.70 -0.94
N ARG A 235 -5.49 10.47 -0.53
CA ARG A 235 -5.26 11.76 0.14
C ARG A 235 -4.49 11.53 1.45
N PRO A 236 -3.80 12.56 1.96
CA PRO A 236 -3.32 12.52 3.33
C PRO A 236 -4.46 12.27 4.32
N PRO A 237 -4.25 11.50 5.41
CA PRO A 237 -5.23 11.35 6.46
C PRO A 237 -5.48 12.71 7.14
N ALA A 238 -6.72 12.96 7.53
CA ALA A 238 -7.11 14.17 8.22
C ALA A 238 -6.62 14.12 9.69
N PRO A 239 -6.39 15.28 10.34
CA PRO A 239 -5.91 15.32 11.73
C PRO A 239 -6.74 14.47 12.69
N GLU A 240 -8.06 14.48 12.53
CA GLU A 240 -9.00 13.74 13.36
C GLU A 240 -8.99 12.22 13.09
N GLU A 241 -8.61 11.80 11.87
CA GLU A 241 -8.38 10.39 11.54
C GLU A 241 -7.07 9.88 12.13
N ILE A 242 -6.05 10.75 12.14
CA ILE A 242 -4.77 10.49 12.79
C ILE A 242 -4.98 10.35 14.29
N GLU A 243 -5.66 11.31 14.93
CA GLU A 243 -5.94 11.30 16.37
C GLU A 243 -6.68 10.03 16.80
N ALA A 244 -7.67 9.59 16.02
CA ALA A 244 -8.40 8.36 16.30
C ALA A 244 -7.53 7.08 16.18
N CYS A 245 -6.52 7.08 15.29
CA CYS A 245 -5.72 5.89 15.00
C CYS A 245 -4.40 5.82 15.77
N MET A 246 -3.86 6.97 16.19
CA MET A 246 -2.57 7.10 16.88
C MET A 246 -2.41 6.20 18.11
N PRO A 247 -3.43 6.00 18.98
CA PRO A 247 -3.29 5.10 20.12
C PRO A 247 -2.93 3.66 19.74
N TYR A 248 -3.37 3.20 18.56
CA TYR A 248 -2.98 1.88 18.07
C TYR A 248 -1.50 1.82 17.66
N LEU A 249 -0.97 2.88 17.01
CA LEU A 249 0.45 2.95 16.67
C LEU A 249 1.30 3.02 17.94
N GLN A 250 0.91 3.85 18.91
CA GLN A 250 1.59 3.95 20.20
C GLN A 250 1.65 2.58 20.90
N ARG A 251 0.53 1.86 20.95
CA ARG A 251 0.50 0.51 21.51
C ARG A 251 1.34 -0.48 20.73
N GLN A 252 1.35 -0.42 19.39
CA GLN A 252 2.23 -1.25 18.57
C GLN A 252 3.70 -0.98 18.93
N ILE A 253 4.11 0.28 19.05
CA ILE A 253 5.49 0.65 19.44
C ILE A 253 5.82 0.08 20.83
N THR A 254 4.91 0.24 21.80
CA THR A 254 5.07 -0.29 23.17
C THR A 254 5.25 -1.81 23.20
N LEU A 255 4.47 -2.55 22.39
CA LEU A 255 4.53 -4.02 22.35
C LEU A 255 5.73 -4.55 21.54
N LEU A 256 6.06 -3.89 20.43
CA LEU A 256 7.19 -4.25 19.59
C LEU A 256 8.53 -3.99 20.29
N LYS A 257 8.66 -2.89 21.03
CA LYS A 257 9.93 -2.44 21.64
C LYS A 257 11.08 -2.39 20.62
N PRO A 258 10.93 -1.65 19.50
CA PRO A 258 11.93 -1.66 18.46
C PRO A 258 13.25 -1.01 18.91
N GLY A 259 14.36 -1.42 18.28
CA GLY A 259 15.67 -0.80 18.49
C GLY A 259 15.72 0.65 17.98
N ARG A 260 15.07 0.92 16.84
CA ARG A 260 14.95 2.25 16.23
C ARG A 260 13.69 2.41 15.39
N ILE A 261 13.28 3.65 15.14
CA ILE A 261 12.13 3.99 14.29
C ILE A 261 12.60 4.80 13.08
N LEU A 262 12.23 4.36 11.88
CA LEU A 262 12.35 5.14 10.65
C LEU A 262 10.96 5.65 10.24
N VAL A 263 10.76 6.96 10.25
CA VAL A 263 9.48 7.59 9.89
C VAL A 263 9.54 8.16 8.48
N LEU A 264 8.57 7.79 7.65
CA LEU A 264 8.53 8.12 6.23
C LEU A 264 7.53 9.25 5.96
N GLY A 265 8.04 10.41 5.57
CA GLY A 265 7.23 11.56 5.15
C GLY A 265 6.81 12.51 6.28
N ARG A 266 6.32 13.68 5.87
CA ARG A 266 6.04 14.81 6.77
C ARG A 266 4.93 14.51 7.76
N VAL A 267 3.77 14.03 7.31
CA VAL A 267 2.60 13.80 8.17
C VAL A 267 2.93 12.77 9.26
N ALA A 268 3.53 11.64 8.88
CA ALA A 268 3.95 10.63 9.85
C ALA A 268 4.99 11.20 10.85
N ALA A 269 5.96 11.98 10.39
CA ALA A 269 6.97 12.58 11.25
C ALA A 269 6.37 13.58 12.25
N GLN A 270 5.52 14.48 11.78
CA GLN A 270 4.84 15.47 12.60
C GLN A 270 4.00 14.79 13.69
N SER A 271 3.25 13.76 13.33
CA SER A 271 2.43 13.01 14.29
C SER A 271 3.26 12.22 15.30
N VAL A 272 4.28 11.46 14.86
CA VAL A 272 5.11 10.65 15.76
C VAL A 272 5.94 11.51 16.71
N LEU A 273 6.42 12.66 16.26
CA LEU A 273 7.28 13.55 17.06
C LEU A 273 6.49 14.64 17.82
N GLY A 274 5.18 14.78 17.58
CA GLY A 274 4.40 15.89 18.14
C GLY A 274 4.93 17.26 17.71
N SER A 275 5.28 17.40 16.44
CA SER A 275 5.92 18.59 15.88
C SER A 275 5.14 19.15 14.70
N GLU A 276 5.15 20.47 14.53
CA GLU A 276 4.61 21.17 13.36
C GLU A 276 5.69 21.55 12.34
N ALA A 277 6.95 21.16 12.58
CA ALA A 277 8.06 21.53 11.73
C ALA A 277 7.95 20.91 10.32
N GLU A 278 8.50 21.60 9.33
CA GLU A 278 8.64 21.09 7.97
C GLU A 278 9.59 19.89 7.92
N LEU A 279 9.40 19.03 6.91
CA LEU A 279 10.17 17.79 6.79
C LEU A 279 11.69 18.04 6.75
N ASP A 280 12.14 19.07 6.03
CA ASP A 280 13.57 19.39 5.91
C ASP A 280 14.22 19.75 7.25
N ALA A 281 13.46 20.29 8.20
CA ALA A 281 13.96 20.60 9.54
C ALA A 281 13.97 19.37 10.48
N LEU A 282 13.26 18.29 10.11
CA LEU A 282 13.18 17.06 10.89
C LEU A 282 14.15 15.98 10.41
N ARG A 283 14.63 16.03 9.16
CA ARG A 283 15.59 15.06 8.62
C ARG A 283 17.04 15.37 9.03
N GLY A 284 17.97 14.45 8.74
CA GLY A 284 19.41 14.65 9.00
C GLY A 284 19.82 14.68 10.48
N GLN A 285 18.90 14.34 11.40
CA GLN A 285 19.14 14.32 12.83
C GLN A 285 18.39 13.16 13.50
N VAL A 286 18.79 12.86 14.74
CA VAL A 286 18.19 11.80 15.56
C VAL A 286 17.25 12.44 16.57
N HIS A 287 15.98 12.02 16.55
CA HIS A 287 14.96 12.39 17.53
C HIS A 287 14.73 11.24 18.51
N ARG A 288 13.80 11.45 19.46
CA ARG A 288 13.41 10.43 20.45
C ARG A 288 11.90 10.29 20.49
N PHE A 289 11.44 9.05 20.52
CA PHE A 289 10.07 8.70 20.86
C PHE A 289 10.06 8.08 22.26
N VAL A 290 9.13 8.51 23.12
CA VAL A 290 8.95 7.95 24.45
C VAL A 290 7.68 7.10 24.42
N SER A 291 7.83 5.79 24.58
CA SER A 291 6.70 4.86 24.65
C SER A 291 5.89 5.03 25.93
N GLU A 292 4.71 4.39 25.99
CA GLU A 292 3.84 4.39 27.17
C GLU A 292 4.55 3.84 28.43
N THR A 293 5.55 2.97 28.25
CA THR A 293 6.35 2.40 29.35
C THR A 293 7.57 3.25 29.72
N GLY A 294 7.76 4.42 29.10
CA GLY A 294 8.91 5.30 29.31
C GLY A 294 10.19 4.86 28.60
N GLN A 295 10.14 3.83 27.73
CA GLN A 295 11.28 3.46 26.90
C GLN A 295 11.50 4.55 25.85
N GLU A 296 12.71 5.10 25.82
CA GLU A 296 13.17 6.00 24.77
C GLU A 296 13.69 5.21 23.57
N ILE A 297 13.19 5.54 22.39
CA ILE A 297 13.55 4.88 21.13
C ILE A 297 14.04 5.95 20.16
N PRO A 298 15.23 5.79 19.55
CA PRO A 298 15.74 6.76 18.61
C PRO A 298 14.92 6.75 17.32
N VAL A 299 14.64 7.94 16.79
CA VAL A 299 13.82 8.14 15.59
C VAL A 299 14.61 8.91 14.54
N VAL A 300 14.61 8.41 13.31
CA VAL A 300 15.10 9.15 12.15
C VAL A 300 13.93 9.36 11.19
N VAL A 301 13.81 10.58 10.68
CA VAL A 301 12.80 10.95 9.71
C VAL A 301 13.45 10.97 8.34
N THR A 302 12.73 10.52 7.31
CA THR A 302 13.16 10.66 5.92
C THR A 302 12.01 10.97 4.96
N HIS A 303 12.29 11.19 3.68
CA HIS A 303 11.24 11.38 2.66
C HIS A 303 10.44 10.09 2.44
N HIS A 304 9.13 10.24 2.19
CA HIS A 304 8.30 9.09 1.84
C HIS A 304 8.69 8.53 0.46
N PRO A 305 8.80 7.20 0.27
CA PRO A 305 9.18 6.60 -1.01
C PRO A 305 8.28 7.02 -2.18
N ALA A 306 6.97 7.17 -1.95
CA ALA A 306 6.05 7.67 -2.98
C ALA A 306 6.43 9.07 -3.51
N SER A 307 7.00 9.93 -2.65
CA SER A 307 7.45 11.25 -3.06
C SER A 307 8.71 11.20 -3.94
N LEU A 308 9.59 10.20 -3.73
CA LEU A 308 10.81 10.00 -4.52
C LEU A 308 10.53 9.50 -5.92
N LEU A 309 9.41 8.79 -6.13
CA LEU A 309 8.96 8.41 -7.46
C LEU A 309 8.66 9.64 -8.34
N MET A 310 8.25 10.74 -7.72
CA MET A 310 7.96 12.01 -8.40
C MET A 310 9.14 12.99 -8.35
N ARG A 311 9.95 12.93 -7.29
CA ARG A 311 11.06 13.84 -6.99
C ARG A 311 12.35 13.06 -6.70
N PRO A 312 12.99 12.49 -7.73
CA PRO A 312 14.17 11.65 -7.56
C PRO A 312 15.38 12.41 -7.00
N GLN A 313 15.41 13.75 -7.09
CA GLN A 313 16.51 14.57 -6.56
C GLN A 313 16.73 14.41 -5.04
N HIS A 314 15.71 13.98 -4.29
CA HIS A 314 15.82 13.75 -2.84
C HIS A 314 16.44 12.39 -2.47
N LYS A 315 16.85 11.56 -3.45
CA LYS A 315 17.44 10.25 -3.16
C LYS A 315 18.75 10.33 -2.37
N ALA A 316 19.57 11.34 -2.62
CA ALA A 316 20.80 11.56 -1.87
C ALA A 316 20.52 11.87 -0.40
N ASP A 317 19.53 12.72 -0.14
CA ASP A 317 19.07 13.06 1.21
C ASP A 317 18.57 11.81 1.94
N VAL A 318 17.74 11.01 1.28
CA VAL A 318 17.22 9.76 1.85
C VAL A 318 18.33 8.77 2.16
N TRP A 319 19.32 8.61 1.26
CA TRP A 319 20.46 7.74 1.53
C TRP A 319 21.26 8.19 2.77
N GLN A 320 21.41 9.50 2.99
CA GLN A 320 22.05 10.02 4.21
C GLN A 320 21.22 9.70 5.47
N ASP A 321 19.90 9.94 5.43
CA ASP A 321 19.00 9.64 6.55
C ASP A 321 19.02 8.14 6.89
N LEU A 322 19.01 7.27 5.88
CA LEU A 322 19.07 5.81 6.07
C LEU A 322 20.39 5.38 6.72
N ASN A 323 21.52 5.93 6.30
CA ASN A 323 22.81 5.64 6.93
C ASN A 323 22.87 6.17 8.38
N LEU A 324 22.28 7.33 8.64
CA LEU A 324 22.15 7.85 10.00
C LEU A 324 21.34 6.88 10.87
N ALA A 325 20.20 6.40 10.38
CA ALA A 325 19.37 5.42 11.10
C ALA A 325 20.12 4.09 11.32
N LYS A 326 20.92 3.66 10.34
CA LYS A 326 21.74 2.43 10.44
C LYS A 326 22.80 2.54 11.53
N ALA A 327 23.42 3.71 11.68
CA ALA A 327 24.47 3.96 12.66
C ALA A 327 23.99 3.95 14.13
N LEU A 328 22.67 3.89 14.38
CA LEU A 328 22.08 3.80 15.72
C LEU A 328 22.15 2.40 16.35
N ALA A 329 22.77 1.44 15.66
CA ALA A 329 22.94 0.05 16.11
C ALA A 329 23.94 -0.08 17.26
#